data_AF-A0A6I5C674-F1
#
_entry.id   AF-A0A6I5C674-F1
#
_cell.length_a   1.000
_cell.length_b   1.000
_cell.length_c   1.000
_cell.angle_alpha   90.00
_cell.angle_beta   90.00
_cell.angle_gamma   90.00
#
_symmetry.space_group_name_H-M   'P 1'
#
loop_
_entity.id
_entity.type
_entity.pdbx_description
1 polymer ?
#
loop_
_entity_poly.entity_id
_entity_poly.type
_entity_poly.pdbx_seq_one_letter_code
_entity_poly.pdbx_strand_id
1 'polypeptide(L)'
;FAAAAPDPLAVAEAQLLTHLADAHSDAVDHLTRLVAADSLQGAVRVRPLAVDRHGLTLRIERVRGQGDVRLAFHTPADDVTQLAERMHVLLAQAAACPRPLQRQRADGDG
;
A
#
# COMPACT_ATOMS: atom_id res chain seq x y z
N PHE A 1 0.61 -1.25 30.46
CA PHE A 1 0.09 -1.07 29.10
C PHE A 1 -0.42 0.36 28.95
N ALA A 2 0.41 1.34 28.59
CA ALA A 2 -0.05 2.69 28.22
C ALA A 2 1.15 3.56 27.79
N ALA A 3 1.51 3.54 26.51
CA ALA A 3 2.34 4.58 25.90
C ALA A 3 2.22 4.58 24.36
N ALA A 4 1.09 4.13 23.80
CA ALA A 4 0.81 4.42 22.40
C ALA A 4 0.38 5.89 22.35
N ALA A 5 1.33 6.79 22.09
CA ALA A 5 1.00 8.16 21.77
C ALA A 5 0.04 8.15 20.56
N PRO A 6 -1.09 8.87 20.62
CA PRO A 6 -2.03 8.93 19.52
C PRO A 6 -1.30 9.42 18.26
N ASP A 7 -1.59 8.78 17.14
CA ASP A 7 -0.89 9.07 15.90
C ASP A 7 -1.16 10.53 15.50
N PRO A 8 -0.12 11.35 15.21
CA PRO A 8 -0.32 12.75 14.85
C PRO A 8 -1.13 12.88 13.57
N LEU A 9 -1.09 11.86 12.71
CA LEU A 9 -1.85 11.79 11.47
C LEU A 9 -3.32 11.40 11.67
N ALA A 10 -3.73 10.88 12.83
CA ALA A 10 -5.09 10.39 13.05
C ALA A 10 -6.17 11.48 12.82
N VAL A 11 -5.85 12.74 13.13
CA VAL A 11 -6.77 13.87 12.92
C VAL A 11 -6.89 14.25 11.44
N ALA A 12 -5.81 14.11 10.68
CA ALA A 12 -5.76 14.41 9.26
C ALA A 12 -6.06 13.19 8.37
N GLU A 13 -6.17 11.99 8.95
CA GLU A 13 -6.26 10.71 8.24
C GLU A 13 -7.37 10.72 7.18
N ALA A 14 -8.59 11.13 7.54
CA ALA A 14 -9.71 11.15 6.60
C ALA A 14 -9.47 12.07 5.40
N GLN A 15 -8.86 13.24 5.62
CA GLN A 15 -8.49 14.16 4.54
C GLN A 15 -7.36 13.58 3.68
N LEU A 16 -6.37 12.93 4.32
CA LEU A 16 -5.26 12.27 3.64
C LEU A 16 -5.75 11.11 2.78
N LEU A 17 -6.61 10.23 3.31
CA LEU A 17 -7.20 9.13 2.55
C LEU A 17 -8.00 9.63 1.35
N THR A 18 -8.76 10.70 1.52
CA THR A 18 -9.52 11.32 0.43
C THR A 18 -8.59 11.88 -0.63
N HIS A 19 -7.56 12.63 -0.22
CA HIS A 19 -6.56 13.17 -1.12
C HIS A 19 -5.78 12.06 -1.85
N LEU A 20 -5.40 10.99 -1.16
CA LEU A 20 -4.71 9.85 -1.74
C LEU A 20 -5.60 9.10 -2.74
N ALA A 21 -6.88 8.94 -2.43
CA ALA A 21 -7.83 8.28 -3.33
C ALA A 21 -8.09 9.10 -4.62
N ASP A 22 -8.05 10.43 -4.52
CA ASP A 22 -8.32 11.34 -5.64
C ASP A 22 -7.06 11.67 -6.45
N ALA A 23 -6.02 12.19 -5.80
CA ALA A 23 -4.79 12.68 -6.43
C ALA A 23 -3.78 11.58 -6.76
N HIS A 24 -3.83 10.43 -6.06
CA HIS A 24 -2.77 9.42 -6.11
C HIS A 24 -3.26 8.03 -6.54
N SER A 25 -4.32 7.97 -7.36
CA SER A 25 -4.79 6.70 -7.93
C SER A 25 -3.73 5.99 -8.78
N ASP A 26 -2.95 6.73 -9.57
CA ASP A 26 -1.82 6.21 -10.36
C ASP A 26 -0.66 5.71 -9.48
N ALA A 27 -0.33 6.46 -8.42
CA ALA A 27 0.68 6.05 -7.45
C ALA A 27 0.27 4.75 -6.73
N VAL A 28 -1.01 4.60 -6.38
CA VAL A 28 -1.54 3.37 -5.77
C VAL A 28 -1.38 2.19 -6.72
N ASP A 29 -1.61 2.37 -8.03
CA ASP A 29 -1.37 1.33 -9.03
C ASP A 29 0.10 0.91 -9.07
N HIS A 30 1.01 1.87 -9.08
CA HIS A 30 2.45 1.61 -9.02
C HIS A 30 2.86 0.84 -7.76
N LEU A 31 2.29 1.19 -6.60
CA LEU A 31 2.54 0.49 -5.33
C LEU A 31 2.08 -0.97 -5.36
N THR A 32 1.12 -1.34 -6.20
CA THR A 32 0.76 -2.76 -6.40
C THR A 32 1.92 -3.59 -6.94
N ARG A 33 2.97 -2.98 -7.51
CA ARG A 33 4.16 -3.72 -7.93
C ARG A 33 4.97 -4.26 -6.75
N LEU A 34 4.89 -3.61 -5.58
CA LEU A 34 5.51 -4.07 -4.33
C LEU A 34 4.66 -5.11 -3.58
N VAL A 35 3.38 -5.20 -3.90
CA VAL A 35 2.47 -6.17 -3.29
C VAL A 35 2.70 -7.54 -3.93
N ALA A 36 2.65 -8.59 -3.09
CA ALA A 36 2.77 -9.97 -3.56
C ALA A 36 1.69 -10.29 -4.61
N ALA A 37 2.08 -10.98 -5.70
CA ALA A 37 1.18 -11.30 -6.80
C ALA A 37 -0.05 -12.10 -6.34
N ASP A 38 0.11 -12.97 -5.34
CA ASP A 38 -0.98 -13.74 -4.73
C ASP A 38 -2.04 -12.81 -4.09
N SER A 39 -1.61 -11.74 -3.41
CA SER A 39 -2.51 -10.76 -2.81
C SER A 39 -3.24 -9.91 -3.87
N LEU A 40 -2.72 -9.82 -5.09
CA LEU A 40 -3.37 -9.14 -6.21
C LEU A 40 -4.17 -10.09 -7.12
N GLN A 41 -4.16 -11.39 -6.84
CA GLN A 41 -4.87 -12.36 -7.67
C GLN A 41 -6.37 -12.09 -7.62
N GLY A 42 -6.96 -11.75 -8.77
CA GLY A 42 -8.37 -11.39 -8.88
C GLY A 42 -8.71 -10.00 -8.32
N ALA A 43 -7.71 -9.13 -8.12
CA ALA A 43 -7.91 -7.72 -7.78
C ALA A 43 -8.69 -7.02 -8.90
N VAL A 44 -9.86 -6.46 -8.56
CA VAL A 44 -10.64 -5.60 -9.45
C VAL A 44 -10.35 -4.13 -9.21
N ARG A 45 -9.97 -3.78 -7.96
CA ARG A 45 -9.66 -2.40 -7.58
C ARG A 45 -8.74 -2.36 -6.38
N VAL A 46 -7.81 -1.42 -6.35
CA VAL A 46 -6.96 -1.15 -5.19
C VAL A 46 -7.20 0.28 -4.72
N ARG A 47 -7.35 0.47 -3.41
CA ARG A 47 -7.57 1.79 -2.81
C ARG A 47 -6.83 1.93 -1.48
N PRO A 48 -6.44 3.16 -1.09
CA PRO A 48 -5.98 3.41 0.26
C PRO A 48 -7.14 3.18 1.24
N LEU A 49 -6.88 2.39 2.29
CA LEU A 49 -7.85 2.07 3.34
C LEU A 49 -7.57 2.84 4.62
N ALA A 50 -6.31 2.85 5.05
CA ALA A 50 -5.87 3.50 6.28
C ALA A 50 -4.43 4.00 6.11
N VAL A 51 -4.09 5.12 6.73
CA VAL A 51 -2.74 5.69 6.68
C VAL A 51 -2.31 6.09 8.08
N ASP A 52 -1.10 5.69 8.45
CA ASP A 52 -0.54 5.86 9.78
C ASP A 52 0.94 6.24 9.66
N ARG A 53 1.54 6.81 10.70
CA ARG A 53 2.96 7.21 10.66
C ARG A 53 3.88 6.06 10.27
N HIS A 54 3.51 4.80 10.56
CA HIS A 54 4.35 3.64 10.26
C HIS A 54 4.09 3.02 8.88
N GLY A 55 3.01 3.37 8.18
CA GLY A 55 2.71 2.73 6.90
C GLY A 55 1.35 3.07 6.28
N LEU A 56 1.16 2.60 5.06
CA LEU A 56 -0.08 2.71 4.29
C LEU A 56 -0.74 1.34 4.15
N THR A 57 -2.03 1.25 4.46
CA THR A 57 -2.83 0.04 4.22
C THR A 57 -3.62 0.22 2.94
N LEU A 58 -3.44 -0.69 2.00
CA LEU A 58 -4.18 -0.76 0.74
C LEU A 58 -5.23 -1.86 0.84
N ARG A 59 -6.45 -1.56 0.43
CA ARG A 59 -7.50 -2.55 0.21
C ARG A 59 -7.53 -2.97 -1.24
N ILE A 60 -7.46 -4.27 -1.46
CA ILE A 60 -7.62 -4.95 -2.73
C ILE A 60 -9.05 -5.50 -2.78
N GLU A 61 -9.91 -4.82 -3.51
CA GLU A 61 -11.26 -5.30 -3.82
C GLU A 61 -11.16 -6.39 -4.90
N ARG A 62 -11.91 -7.48 -4.74
CA ARG A 62 -11.99 -8.62 -5.67
C ARG A 62 -13.46 -8.95 -5.95
N VAL A 63 -13.74 -9.67 -7.04
CA VAL A 63 -15.12 -10.07 -7.38
C VAL A 63 -15.80 -10.90 -6.28
N ARG A 64 -15.03 -11.75 -5.58
CA ARG A 64 -15.52 -12.64 -4.52
C ARG A 64 -14.95 -12.33 -3.14
N GLY A 65 -14.53 -11.10 -2.89
CA GLY A 65 -14.04 -10.71 -1.57
C GLY A 65 -13.18 -9.45 -1.57
N GLN A 66 -12.48 -9.24 -0.46
CA GLN A 66 -11.53 -8.14 -0.30
C GLN A 66 -10.31 -8.65 0.47
N GLY A 67 -9.15 -8.08 0.18
CA GLY A 67 -7.93 -8.27 0.95
C GLY A 67 -7.35 -6.93 1.38
N ASP A 68 -6.59 -6.92 2.46
CA ASP A 68 -5.81 -5.77 2.89
C ASP A 68 -4.32 -6.12 2.88
N VAL A 69 -3.52 -5.17 2.42
CA VAL A 69 -2.06 -5.28 2.41
C VAL A 69 -1.50 -4.01 3.01
N ARG A 70 -0.64 -4.18 4.00
CA ARG A 70 0.08 -3.08 4.64
C ARG A 70 1.46 -2.92 4.02
N LEU A 71 1.72 -1.73 3.49
CA LEU A 71 3.04 -1.28 3.07
C LEU A 71 3.67 -0.50 4.21
N ALA A 72 4.70 -1.07 4.84
CA ALA A 72 5.44 -0.38 5.89
C ALA A 72 6.34 0.70 5.28
N PHE A 73 6.34 1.89 5.88
CA PHE A 73 7.33 2.91 5.53
C PHE A 73 8.68 2.55 6.12
N HIS A 74 9.76 2.94 5.44
CA HIS A 74 11.12 2.71 5.94
C HIS A 74 11.39 3.46 7.25
N THR A 75 10.73 4.61 7.43
CA THR A 75 10.82 5.51 8.59
C THR A 75 9.43 6.07 8.89
N PRO A 76 9.16 6.44 10.16
CA PRO A 76 7.90 7.06 10.52
C PRO A 76 7.71 8.40 9.79
N ALA A 77 6.47 8.69 9.42
CA ALA A 77 6.05 9.97 8.86
C ALA A 77 5.18 10.70 9.89
N ASP A 78 5.69 11.77 10.47
CA ASP A 78 4.95 12.54 11.48
C ASP A 78 4.08 13.64 10.84
N ASP A 79 4.31 13.98 9.56
CA ASP A 79 3.63 15.04 8.82
C ASP A 79 3.26 14.64 7.40
N VAL A 80 2.30 15.36 6.79
CA VAL A 80 1.83 15.15 5.41
C VAL A 80 2.96 15.28 4.38
N THR A 81 3.87 16.22 4.56
CA THR A 81 5.04 16.38 3.69
C THR A 81 5.96 15.18 3.77
N GLN A 82 6.20 14.65 4.98
CA GLN A 82 6.98 13.43 5.17
C GLN A 82 6.28 12.23 4.55
N LEU A 83 4.95 12.12 4.68
CA LEU A 83 4.16 11.06 4.06
C LEU A 83 4.36 11.05 2.53
N ALA A 84 4.29 12.21 1.87
CA ALA A 84 4.54 12.32 0.44
C ALA A 84 5.96 11.88 0.06
N GLU A 85 6.97 12.21 0.87
CA GLU A 85 8.34 11.74 0.67
C GLU A 85 8.44 10.20 0.84
N ARG A 86 7.82 9.64 1.89
CA ARG A 86 7.81 8.17 2.10
C ARG A 86 7.10 7.45 0.95
N MET A 87 6.03 8.02 0.41
CA MET A 87 5.37 7.50 -0.78
C MET A 87 6.27 7.52 -2.00
N HIS A 88 7.00 8.61 -2.25
CA HIS A 88 7.97 8.66 -3.34
C HIS A 88 9.06 7.59 -3.19
N VAL A 89 9.53 7.32 -1.98
CA VAL A 89 10.49 6.24 -1.72
C VAL A 89 9.89 4.87 -2.07
N LEU A 90 8.65 4.59 -1.64
CA LEU A 90 7.97 3.36 -2.01
C LEU A 90 7.75 3.25 -3.54
N LEU A 91 7.37 4.34 -4.20
CA LEU A 91 7.22 4.37 -5.66
C LEU A 91 8.55 4.11 -6.38
N ALA A 92 9.64 4.68 -5.88
CA ALA A 92 10.98 4.42 -6.40
C ALA A 92 11.38 2.95 -6.20
N GLN A 93 11.06 2.35 -5.05
CA GLN A 93 11.25 0.91 -4.82
C GLN A 93 10.38 0.07 -5.77
N ALA A 94 9.12 0.46 -5.98
CA ALA A 94 8.22 -0.21 -6.92
C ALA A 94 8.75 -0.16 -8.36
N ALA A 95 9.36 0.96 -8.74
CA ALA A 95 10.03 1.11 -10.03
C ALA A 95 11.28 0.23 -10.13
N ALA A 96 12.08 0.16 -9.05
CA ALA A 96 13.30 -0.62 -8.95
C ALA A 96 13.08 -2.12 -8.76
N CYS A 97 11.90 -2.56 -8.33
CA CYS A 97 11.50 -3.96 -8.29
C CYS A 97 10.98 -4.38 -9.68
N PRO A 98 11.80 -5.02 -10.55
CA PRO A 98 11.25 -5.75 -11.67
C PRO A 98 10.37 -6.83 -11.05
N ARG A 99 9.06 -6.85 -11.36
CA ARG A 99 8.25 -8.01 -11.00
C ARG A 99 8.99 -9.20 -11.60
N PRO A 100 9.45 -10.19 -10.81
CA PRO A 100 9.89 -11.42 -11.41
C PRO A 100 8.67 -11.92 -12.17
N LEU A 101 8.78 -11.97 -13.51
CA LEU A 101 7.81 -12.64 -14.36
C LEU A 101 7.51 -13.95 -13.67
N GLN A 102 6.28 -14.08 -13.16
CA GLN A 102 5.77 -15.25 -12.48
C GLN A 102 5.92 -16.39 -13.47
N ARG A 103 7.05 -17.08 -13.41
CA ARG A 103 7.35 -18.21 -14.27
C ARG A 103 6.51 -19.34 -13.71
N GLN A 104 5.32 -19.44 -14.26
CA GLN A 104 4.41 -20.57 -14.19
C GLN A 104 5.22 -21.88 -14.18
N ARG A 105 5.17 -22.57 -13.03
CA ARG A 105 5.11 -24.03 -12.89
C ARG A 105 4.25 -24.21 -11.64
N ALA A 106 3.02 -24.72 -11.66
CA ALA A 106 2.59 -25.95 -12.31
C ALA A 106 3.71 -26.99 -12.20
N ASP A 107 4.11 -27.30 -10.96
CA ASP A 107 4.63 -28.61 -10.64
C ASP A 107 3.40 -29.45 -10.26
N GLY A 108 2.77 -30.01 -11.29
CA GLY A 108 2.09 -31.28 -11.13
C GLY A 108 3.06 -32.33 -11.66
N ASP A 109 3.57 -33.18 -10.79
CA ASP A 109 3.69 -34.63 -10.99
C ASP A 109 4.26 -35.29 -9.73
N GLY A 110 3.65 -36.40 -9.31
CA GLY A 110 4.03 -37.20 -8.15
C GLY A 110 2.89 -38.09 -7.68
#